data_AF-A0A353NSH1-F1
#
_entry.id   AF-A0A353NSH1-F1
#
_cell.length_a   1.000
_cell.length_b   1.000
_cell.length_c   1.000
_cell.angle_alpha   90.00
_cell.angle_beta   90.00
_cell.angle_gamma   90.00
#
_symmetry.space_group_name_H-M   'P 1'
#
loop_
_entity.id
_entity.type
_entity.pdbx_description
1 polymer ?
#
loop_
_entity_poly.entity_id
_entity_poly.type
_entity_poly.pdbx_seq_one_letter_code
_entity_poly.pdbx_strand_id
1 'polypeptide(L)'
;LVLSLVLCAMLMCCGCSPAAETENGGEEAPPVQNEGETNGEAGTEDSTMSRINIFETGIMELTAEDVDSNGAAVSAYAVKDYVEKNFASDPADPVAMQATDGYSASTTVDEFMKHYITMEGDSAPLLVGPDLAGELSVKFLQYLKTANESICFVADTLDVEKVFSDLGMVEADTYKFVASDGFSVDVSADDIADCT
;
A
#
# COMPACT_ATOMS: atom_id res chain seq x y z
N LEU A 1 8.39 17.05 -33.39
CA LEU A 1 8.43 15.59 -33.65
C LEU A 1 7.18 15.01 -33.01
N VAL A 2 6.45 14.16 -33.73
CA VAL A 2 5.20 13.56 -33.24
C VAL A 2 5.53 12.16 -32.74
N LEU A 3 5.06 11.81 -31.54
CA LEU A 3 4.87 10.41 -31.18
C LEU A 3 3.72 10.29 -30.16
N SER A 4 2.50 10.13 -30.67
CA SER A 4 1.44 9.50 -29.89
C SER A 4 1.74 8.01 -29.79
N LEU A 5 1.73 7.46 -28.57
CA LEU A 5 1.60 6.03 -28.37
C LEU A 5 0.24 5.76 -27.74
N VAL A 6 -0.73 5.41 -28.59
CA VAL A 6 -2.04 4.92 -28.13
C VAL A 6 -1.87 3.43 -27.86
N LEU A 7 -1.83 3.04 -26.58
CA LEU A 7 -1.80 1.64 -26.19
C LEU A 7 -3.23 1.11 -26.05
N CYS A 8 -3.77 0.57 -27.14
CA CYS A 8 -5.01 -0.20 -27.09
C CYS A 8 -4.72 -1.59 -26.51
N ALA A 9 -5.01 -1.80 -25.22
CA ALA A 9 -5.19 -3.15 -24.69
C ALA A 9 -6.50 -3.74 -25.27
N MET A 10 -6.41 -4.93 -25.86
CA MET A 10 -7.58 -5.63 -26.40
C MET A 10 -8.23 -6.46 -25.30
N LEU A 11 -9.49 -6.18 -24.94
CA LEU A 11 -10.31 -7.15 -24.22
C LEU A 11 -10.44 -8.43 -25.05
N MET A 12 -10.09 -9.58 -24.47
CA MET A 12 -10.43 -10.90 -24.99
C MET A 12 -11.26 -11.66 -23.97
N CYS A 13 -12.55 -11.88 -24.28
CA CYS A 13 -13.45 -12.64 -23.42
C CYS A 13 -13.16 -14.15 -23.48
N CYS A 14 -13.22 -14.85 -22.33
CA CYS A 14 -13.62 -16.26 -22.10
C CYS A 14 -13.01 -16.73 -20.76
N GLY A 15 -13.70 -17.39 -19.83
CA GLY A 15 -15.11 -17.81 -19.74
C GLY A 15 -15.28 -18.93 -18.69
N CYS A 16 -16.02 -18.66 -17.62
CA CYS A 16 -16.09 -19.54 -16.43
C CYS A 16 -17.01 -20.77 -16.58
N SER A 17 -16.69 -21.88 -15.89
CA SER A 17 -17.66 -22.92 -15.47
C SER A 17 -17.10 -23.81 -14.32
N PRO A 18 -17.90 -24.21 -13.29
CA PRO A 18 -17.41 -24.84 -12.05
C PRO A 18 -17.89 -26.30 -11.78
N ALA A 19 -17.28 -26.98 -10.80
CA ALA A 19 -17.78 -28.17 -10.04
C ALA A 19 -16.67 -28.68 -9.07
N ALA A 20 -16.88 -29.33 -7.91
CA ALA A 20 -18.05 -29.57 -7.04
C ALA A 20 -17.60 -30.13 -5.65
N GLU A 21 -18.52 -30.26 -4.69
CA GLU A 21 -18.32 -30.58 -3.24
C GLU A 21 -18.14 -32.09 -2.89
N THR A 22 -17.79 -32.45 -1.62
CA THR A 22 -18.62 -33.25 -0.64
C THR A 22 -17.83 -33.80 0.61
N GLU A 23 -18.54 -34.05 1.74
CA GLU A 23 -18.19 -34.46 3.13
C GLU A 23 -17.72 -35.95 3.38
N ASN A 24 -17.61 -36.61 4.58
CA ASN A 24 -17.94 -36.34 6.02
C ASN A 24 -17.21 -37.30 7.04
N GLY A 25 -17.10 -36.92 8.34
CA GLY A 25 -16.86 -37.76 9.57
C GLY A 25 -15.47 -38.41 9.76
N GLY A 26 -14.91 -38.77 10.94
CA GLY A 26 -15.22 -38.77 12.40
C GLY A 26 -14.04 -39.52 13.12
N GLU A 27 -13.79 -39.59 14.43
CA GLU A 27 -14.47 -39.17 15.69
C GLU A 27 -13.37 -38.86 16.78
N GLU A 28 -13.53 -39.16 18.08
CA GLU A 28 -12.68 -38.63 19.20
C GLU A 28 -11.56 -39.52 19.79
N ALA A 29 -10.66 -38.87 20.56
CA ALA A 29 -9.51 -39.42 21.33
C ALA A 29 -9.88 -39.59 22.85
N PRO A 30 -9.06 -39.34 23.92
CA PRO A 30 -7.66 -38.85 24.11
C PRO A 30 -6.91 -39.69 25.22
N PRO A 31 -6.04 -39.18 26.13
CA PRO A 31 -5.12 -38.00 26.13
C PRO A 31 -3.66 -38.33 26.57
N VAL A 32 -2.69 -37.47 26.22
CA VAL A 32 -1.55 -37.10 27.11
C VAL A 32 -1.18 -35.63 26.86
N GLN A 33 -0.92 -34.89 27.94
CA GLN A 33 -0.59 -33.45 27.95
C GLN A 33 0.91 -33.20 27.74
N ASN A 34 1.28 -32.09 27.10
CA ASN A 34 2.31 -31.21 27.65
C ASN A 34 2.16 -29.77 27.13
N GLU A 35 2.62 -28.81 27.94
CA GLU A 35 2.28 -27.38 27.85
C GLU A 35 3.33 -26.59 27.02
N GLY A 36 2.92 -25.46 26.41
CA GLY A 36 3.84 -24.60 25.66
C GLY A 36 3.21 -23.72 24.59
N GLU A 37 2.23 -22.87 24.96
CA GLU A 37 1.77 -21.76 24.12
C GLU A 37 2.96 -20.85 23.75
N THR A 38 3.07 -20.32 22.54
CA THR A 38 2.19 -19.27 22.02
C THR A 38 1.73 -19.57 20.60
N ASN A 39 0.43 -19.89 20.44
CA ASN A 39 -0.20 -19.85 19.12
C ASN A 39 -0.32 -18.39 18.70
N GLY A 40 0.43 -17.97 17.69
CA GLY A 40 0.21 -16.70 17.00
C GLY A 40 -1.04 -16.82 16.14
N GLU A 41 -2.20 -16.88 16.80
CA GLU A 41 -3.48 -16.73 16.13
C GLU A 41 -3.53 -15.30 15.60
N ALA A 42 -3.16 -15.15 14.33
CA ALA A 42 -3.42 -13.96 13.56
C ALA A 42 -4.95 -13.86 13.47
N GLY A 43 -5.54 -13.15 14.44
CA GLY A 43 -6.92 -12.75 14.35
C GLY A 43 -7.08 -12.01 13.04
N THR A 44 -8.04 -12.46 12.23
CA THR A 44 -8.50 -11.71 11.07
C THR A 44 -9.18 -10.45 11.61
N GLU A 45 -8.37 -9.42 11.90
CA GLU A 45 -8.89 -8.07 12.02
C GLU A 45 -9.47 -7.72 10.65
N ASP A 46 -10.80 -7.56 10.58
CA ASP A 46 -11.47 -7.06 9.39
C ASP A 46 -10.81 -5.76 8.98
N SER A 47 -10.01 -5.81 7.91
CA SER A 47 -9.24 -4.64 7.51
C SER A 47 -10.20 -3.56 7.03
N THR A 48 -9.90 -2.30 7.34
CA THR A 48 -10.73 -1.16 6.91
C THR A 48 -10.16 -0.44 5.68
N MET A 49 -9.14 -1.04 5.03
CA MET A 49 -8.47 -0.48 3.86
C MET A 49 -9.46 -0.30 2.70
N SER A 50 -9.68 0.96 2.34
CA SER A 50 -10.69 1.38 1.36
C SER A 50 -10.14 2.30 0.27
N ARG A 51 -8.87 2.71 0.39
CA ARG A 51 -8.18 3.58 -0.56
C ARG A 51 -6.68 3.33 -0.57
N ILE A 52 -6.13 3.26 -1.78
CA ILE A 52 -4.70 3.08 -2.04
C ILE A 52 -4.27 4.26 -2.90
N ASN A 53 -3.40 5.12 -2.36
CA ASN A 53 -2.90 6.30 -3.05
C ASN A 53 -1.50 5.99 -3.61
N ILE A 54 -1.29 6.20 -4.91
CA ILE A 54 0.03 6.02 -5.53
C ILE A 54 0.85 7.30 -5.33
N PHE A 55 2.01 7.20 -4.70
CA PHE A 55 2.79 8.38 -4.31
C PHE A 55 3.18 9.24 -5.52
N GLU A 56 3.70 8.60 -6.56
CA GLU A 56 4.22 9.21 -7.77
C GLU A 56 3.15 10.01 -8.54
N THR A 57 1.87 9.64 -8.43
CA THR A 57 0.75 10.39 -9.02
C THR A 57 0.25 11.50 -8.08
N GLY A 58 0.21 11.24 -6.76
CA GLY A 58 -0.24 12.21 -5.75
C GLY A 58 0.70 13.40 -5.53
N ILE A 59 1.98 13.28 -5.92
CA ILE A 59 2.95 14.39 -5.90
C ILE A 59 2.91 15.31 -7.13
N MET A 60 2.16 14.97 -8.19
CA MET A 60 2.19 15.73 -9.46
C MET A 60 1.73 17.20 -9.32
N GLU A 61 0.91 17.51 -8.32
CA GLU A 61 0.44 18.87 -8.01
C GLU A 61 1.07 19.45 -6.73
N LEU A 62 2.05 18.76 -6.14
CA LEU A 62 2.78 19.20 -4.95
C LEU A 62 4.12 19.82 -5.33
N THR A 63 4.61 20.72 -4.46
CA THR A 63 5.95 21.29 -4.60
C THR A 63 6.91 20.55 -3.66
N ALA A 64 8.05 20.10 -4.17
CA ALA A 64 9.10 19.53 -3.35
C ALA A 64 9.94 20.63 -2.69
N GLU A 65 10.46 20.32 -1.50
CA GLU A 65 11.34 21.18 -0.70
C GLU A 65 12.75 20.58 -0.61
N ASP A 66 13.76 21.43 -0.42
CA ASP A 66 15.13 21.00 -0.11
C ASP A 66 15.23 20.69 1.39
N VAL A 67 15.32 19.39 1.73
CA VAL A 67 15.36 18.90 3.12
C VAL A 67 16.74 18.32 3.45
N ASP A 68 17.29 18.62 4.63
CA ASP A 68 18.52 17.97 5.08
C ASP A 68 18.24 16.52 5.48
N SER A 69 18.95 15.59 4.83
CA SER A 69 19.01 14.18 5.16
C SER A 69 20.46 13.82 5.46
N ASN A 70 20.80 13.71 6.74
CA ASN A 70 22.13 13.35 7.23
C ASN A 70 23.27 14.25 6.72
N GLY A 71 23.03 15.56 6.59
CA GLY A 71 24.01 16.54 6.11
C GLY A 71 24.12 16.67 4.59
N ALA A 72 23.17 16.09 3.84
CA ALA A 72 23.00 16.30 2.41
C ALA A 72 21.56 16.79 2.14
N ALA A 73 21.41 17.83 1.31
CA ALA A 73 20.09 18.26 0.85
C ALA A 73 19.53 17.27 -0.17
N VAL A 74 18.27 16.88 0.00
CA VAL A 74 17.49 16.05 -0.93
C VAL A 74 16.15 16.72 -1.23
N SER A 75 15.63 16.52 -2.43
CA SER A 75 14.28 16.95 -2.80
C SER A 75 13.24 16.03 -2.18
N ALA A 76 12.32 16.57 -1.38
CA ALA A 76 11.33 15.79 -0.65
C ALA A 76 9.97 16.50 -0.55
N TYR A 77 8.89 15.73 -0.40
CA TYR A 77 7.53 16.25 -0.30
C TYR A 77 7.05 16.15 1.15
N ALA A 78 6.49 17.23 1.70
CA ALA A 78 5.95 17.23 3.06
C ALA A 78 4.80 16.21 3.18
N VAL A 79 4.88 15.30 4.15
CA VAL A 79 3.85 14.28 4.40
C VAL A 79 2.49 14.93 4.62
N LYS A 80 2.47 16.02 5.41
CA LYS A 80 1.26 16.79 5.72
C LYS A 80 0.54 17.26 4.45
N ASP A 81 1.27 17.87 3.52
CA ASP A 81 0.69 18.40 2.28
C ASP A 81 0.24 17.28 1.34
N TYR A 82 0.94 16.14 1.33
CA TYR A 82 0.50 14.95 0.60
C TYR A 82 -0.82 14.40 1.15
N VAL A 83 -0.95 14.28 2.48
CA VAL A 83 -2.18 13.78 3.11
C VAL A 83 -3.34 14.75 2.90
N GLU A 84 -3.16 16.04 3.19
CA GLU A 84 -4.20 17.08 2.99
C GLU A 84 -4.69 17.16 1.53
N LYS A 85 -3.85 16.78 0.56
CA LYS A 85 -4.17 16.77 -0.87
C LYS A 85 -4.85 15.49 -1.35
N ASN A 86 -4.37 14.33 -0.90
CA ASN A 86 -4.67 13.04 -1.55
C ASN A 86 -5.56 12.10 -0.73
N PHE A 87 -5.58 12.22 0.60
CA PHE A 87 -6.40 11.35 1.44
C PHE A 87 -7.87 11.77 1.40
N ALA A 88 -8.78 10.81 1.54
CA ALA A 88 -10.22 11.07 1.63
C ALA A 88 -10.68 11.32 3.08
N SER A 89 -9.84 10.99 4.06
CA SER A 89 -10.10 11.07 5.49
C SER A 89 -8.81 11.33 6.28
N ASP A 90 -8.93 11.95 7.45
CA ASP A 90 -7.78 12.12 8.36
C ASP A 90 -7.23 10.73 8.74
N PRO A 91 -5.90 10.49 8.60
CA PRO A 91 -5.32 9.20 8.95
C PRO A 91 -5.38 8.93 10.44
N ALA A 92 -5.47 7.65 10.79
CA ALA A 92 -5.49 7.18 12.18
C ALA A 92 -4.25 6.33 12.51
N ASP A 93 -3.88 6.31 13.79
CA ASP A 93 -2.79 5.48 14.31
C ASP A 93 -3.08 3.97 14.18
N PRO A 94 -2.06 3.12 13.99
CA PRO A 94 -0.67 3.48 13.70
C PRO A 94 -0.44 3.78 12.21
N VAL A 95 0.62 4.53 11.92
CA VAL A 95 1.20 4.57 10.57
C VAL A 95 2.24 3.45 10.48
N ALA A 96 1.88 2.35 9.82
CA ALA A 96 2.77 1.21 9.57
C ALA A 96 3.56 1.42 8.28
N MET A 97 4.85 1.10 8.30
CA MET A 97 5.76 1.15 7.16
C MET A 97 6.24 -0.26 6.81
N GLN A 98 6.27 -0.56 5.51
CA GLN A 98 6.82 -1.80 4.98
C GLN A 98 7.88 -1.48 3.92
N ALA A 99 9.08 -2.01 4.09
CA ALA A 99 10.13 -2.02 3.08
C ALA A 99 10.01 -3.24 2.17
N THR A 100 10.51 -3.11 0.94
CA THR A 100 10.59 -4.19 -0.06
C THR A 100 11.43 -5.40 0.37
N ASP A 101 12.32 -5.27 1.36
CA ASP A 101 13.13 -6.35 1.91
C ASP A 101 12.47 -7.11 3.08
N GLY A 102 11.26 -6.70 3.46
CA GLY A 102 10.51 -7.27 4.59
C GLY A 102 10.69 -6.51 5.91
N TYR A 103 11.60 -5.53 6.01
CA TYR A 103 11.71 -4.70 7.21
C TYR A 103 10.46 -3.85 7.43
N SER A 104 9.99 -3.77 8.67
CA SER A 104 8.81 -3.00 9.04
C SER A 104 9.05 -2.19 10.32
N ALA A 105 8.41 -1.02 10.37
CA ALA A 105 8.39 -0.14 11.52
C ALA A 105 6.99 0.50 11.62
N SER A 106 6.67 1.11 12.76
CA SER A 106 5.44 1.89 12.90
C SER A 106 5.65 3.12 13.75
N THR A 107 4.81 4.12 13.54
CA THR A 107 4.84 5.39 14.27
C THR A 107 3.43 5.96 14.43
N THR A 108 3.29 7.08 15.13
CA THR A 108 2.01 7.81 15.19
C THR A 108 1.85 8.76 14.01
N VAL A 109 0.60 9.11 13.68
CA VAL A 109 0.25 10.13 12.70
C VAL A 109 0.92 11.47 13.05
N ASP A 110 0.87 11.87 14.32
CA ASP A 110 1.53 13.09 14.82
C ASP A 110 3.03 13.13 14.52
N GLU A 111 3.71 11.99 14.54
CA GLU A 111 5.14 11.88 14.21
C GLU A 111 5.35 11.84 12.70
N PHE A 112 4.61 10.99 11.98
CA PHE A 112 4.64 10.86 10.53
C PHE A 112 4.44 12.21 9.82
N MET A 113 3.50 13.04 10.29
CA MET A 113 3.15 14.35 9.72
C MET A 113 4.25 15.41 9.81
N LYS A 114 5.29 15.21 10.62
CA LYS A 114 6.44 16.12 10.74
C LYS A 114 7.48 15.92 9.63
N HIS A 115 7.42 14.77 8.97
CA HIS A 115 8.46 14.30 8.04
C HIS A 115 8.08 14.55 6.59
N TYR A 116 9.02 14.23 5.72
CA TYR A 116 8.93 14.35 4.28
C TYR A 116 9.22 12.99 3.66
N ILE A 117 8.69 12.74 2.47
CA ILE A 117 9.01 11.57 1.67
C ILE A 117 9.91 12.02 0.50
N THR A 118 11.09 11.41 0.37
CA THR A 118 11.97 11.63 -0.78
C THR A 118 12.00 10.43 -1.71
N MET A 119 12.10 10.71 -3.02
CA MET A 119 12.36 9.74 -4.07
C MET A 119 13.84 9.74 -4.50
N GLU A 120 14.71 10.51 -3.84
CA GLU A 120 16.12 10.68 -4.21
C GLU A 120 17.08 9.81 -3.40
N GLY A 121 18.08 9.26 -4.09
CA GLY A 121 19.21 8.53 -3.50
C GLY A 121 19.05 7.00 -3.45
N ASP A 122 20.17 6.31 -3.19
CA ASP A 122 20.32 4.84 -3.28
C ASP A 122 19.50 4.02 -2.26
N SER A 123 18.61 4.65 -1.50
CA SER A 123 17.75 4.00 -0.49
C SER A 123 16.30 4.48 -0.56
N ALA A 124 15.96 5.28 -1.57
CA ALA A 124 14.61 5.79 -1.79
C ALA A 124 13.67 4.71 -2.37
N PRO A 125 12.35 4.86 -2.18
CA PRO A 125 11.68 5.87 -1.35
C PRO A 125 11.92 5.65 0.14
N LEU A 126 12.00 6.74 0.91
CA LEU A 126 12.12 6.72 2.37
C LEU A 126 11.59 8.02 3.02
N LEU A 127 11.30 7.96 4.32
CA LEU A 127 11.11 9.16 5.14
C LEU A 127 12.44 9.87 5.39
N VAL A 128 12.39 11.20 5.35
CA VAL A 128 13.47 12.12 5.71
C VAL A 128 12.89 13.32 6.47
N GLY A 129 13.70 13.98 7.28
CA GLY A 129 13.26 15.13 8.06
C GLY A 129 14.13 15.38 9.31
N PRO A 130 13.93 16.53 9.98
CA PRO A 130 14.59 16.81 11.24
C PRO A 130 14.17 15.79 12.31
N ASP A 131 15.13 15.38 13.13
CA ASP A 131 14.92 14.49 14.30
C ASP A 131 14.27 13.12 13.99
N LEU A 132 14.23 12.67 12.73
CA LEU A 132 13.72 11.35 12.35
C LEU A 132 14.47 10.24 13.09
N ALA A 133 13.73 9.47 13.91
CA ALA A 133 14.29 8.35 14.65
C ALA A 133 14.85 7.28 13.70
N GLY A 134 16.00 6.69 14.04
CA GLY A 134 16.71 5.77 13.13
C GLY A 134 15.92 4.51 12.74
N GLU A 135 14.97 4.07 13.56
CA GLU A 135 14.04 2.97 13.26
C GLU A 135 12.96 3.34 12.23
N LEU A 136 12.67 4.64 12.08
CA LEU A 136 11.74 5.18 11.08
C LEU A 136 12.44 5.53 9.76
N SER A 137 13.76 5.36 9.68
CA SER A 137 14.54 5.46 8.43
C SER A 137 14.40 4.17 7.60
N VAL A 138 13.15 3.81 7.31
CA VAL A 138 12.75 2.65 6.51
C VAL A 138 13.14 2.92 5.06
N LYS A 139 14.04 2.09 4.54
CA LYS A 139 14.59 2.21 3.17
C LYS A 139 13.74 1.43 2.19
N PHE A 140 13.70 1.86 0.93
CA PHE A 140 12.97 1.18 -0.14
C PHE A 140 11.52 0.88 0.28
N LEU A 141 10.81 1.91 0.77
CA LEU A 141 9.40 1.80 1.17
C LEU A 141 8.58 1.20 0.02
N GLN A 142 7.86 0.12 0.33
CA GLN A 142 6.87 -0.47 -0.54
C GLN A 142 5.51 0.21 -0.31
N TYR A 143 5.15 0.39 0.96
CA TYR A 143 3.96 1.14 1.36
C TYR A 143 4.05 1.73 2.77
N LEU A 144 3.24 2.77 2.98
CA LEU A 144 2.75 3.24 4.27
C LEU A 144 1.27 2.88 4.39
N LYS A 145 0.86 2.29 5.52
CA LYS A 145 -0.52 1.90 5.81
C LYS A 145 -1.00 2.61 7.07
N THR A 146 -2.17 3.24 6.98
CA THR A 146 -2.97 3.72 8.12
C THR A 146 -4.19 2.79 8.28
N ALA A 147 -5.16 3.12 9.14
CA ALA A 147 -6.34 2.27 9.35
C ALA A 147 -7.09 1.91 8.05
N ASN A 148 -7.46 2.92 7.26
CA ASN A 148 -8.34 2.79 6.09
C ASN A 148 -7.76 3.30 4.77
N GLU A 149 -6.59 3.95 4.80
CA GLU A 149 -5.89 4.49 3.64
C GLU A 149 -4.40 4.15 3.65
N SER A 150 -3.78 4.16 2.47
CA SER A 150 -2.36 3.86 2.28
C SER A 150 -1.68 4.78 1.26
N ILE A 151 -0.34 4.81 1.31
CA ILE A 151 0.53 5.34 0.27
C ILE A 151 1.35 4.16 -0.26
N CYS A 152 1.23 3.87 -1.55
CA CYS A 152 2.05 2.88 -2.26
C CYS A 152 3.09 3.57 -3.14
N PHE A 153 4.24 2.93 -3.26
CA PHE A 153 5.32 3.35 -4.15
C PHE A 153 5.48 2.34 -5.29
N VAL A 154 5.60 2.82 -6.52
CA VAL A 154 5.59 1.96 -7.72
C VAL A 154 6.88 2.16 -8.50
N ALA A 155 7.75 1.14 -8.47
CA ALA A 155 9.06 1.19 -9.13
C ALA A 155 8.99 1.08 -10.66
N ASP A 156 8.19 0.14 -11.19
CA ASP A 156 8.07 -0.13 -12.63
C ASP A 156 6.63 -0.50 -13.05
N THR A 157 6.06 -1.54 -12.43
CA THR A 157 4.72 -2.10 -12.70
C THR A 157 3.96 -2.33 -11.41
N LEU A 158 2.63 -2.28 -11.44
CA LEU A 158 1.78 -2.39 -10.26
C LEU A 158 0.94 -3.67 -10.34
N ASP A 159 1.40 -4.73 -9.68
CA ASP A 159 0.59 -5.93 -9.42
C ASP A 159 -0.53 -5.56 -8.42
N VAL A 160 -1.73 -5.31 -8.95
CA VAL A 160 -2.86 -4.80 -8.17
C VAL A 160 -3.38 -5.86 -7.20
N GLU A 161 -3.48 -7.13 -7.63
CA GLU A 161 -3.92 -8.23 -6.78
C GLU A 161 -2.98 -8.38 -5.57
N LYS A 162 -1.66 -8.35 -5.80
CA LYS A 162 -0.68 -8.39 -4.72
C LYS A 162 -0.81 -7.19 -3.79
N VAL A 163 -0.94 -5.98 -4.30
CA VAL A 163 -1.03 -4.77 -3.47
C VAL A 163 -2.34 -4.74 -2.67
N PHE A 164 -3.46 -5.23 -3.23
CA PHE A 164 -4.71 -5.42 -2.50
C PHE A 164 -4.53 -6.44 -1.37
N SER A 165 -3.85 -7.56 -1.62
CA SER A 165 -3.56 -8.58 -0.61
C SER A 165 -2.63 -8.07 0.51
N ASP A 166 -1.50 -7.43 0.16
CA ASP A 166 -0.51 -6.91 1.11
C ASP A 166 -1.12 -5.85 2.05
N LEU A 167 -1.99 -4.99 1.51
CA LEU A 167 -2.66 -3.95 2.28
C LEU A 167 -3.97 -4.39 2.93
N GLY A 168 -4.50 -5.57 2.59
CA GLY A 168 -5.81 -6.06 3.03
C GLY A 168 -6.96 -5.18 2.54
N MET A 169 -6.99 -4.84 1.26
CA MET A 169 -8.10 -4.10 0.64
C MET A 169 -9.44 -4.79 0.89
N VAL A 170 -10.45 -4.03 1.32
CA VAL A 170 -11.80 -4.56 1.58
C VAL A 170 -12.42 -5.10 0.29
N GLU A 171 -12.99 -6.30 0.36
CA GLU A 171 -13.74 -6.91 -0.74
C GLU A 171 -14.94 -6.04 -1.17
N ALA A 172 -15.05 -5.76 -2.47
CA ALA A 172 -16.16 -5.05 -3.08
C ALA A 172 -16.44 -5.59 -4.48
N ASP A 173 -17.69 -5.54 -4.94
CA ASP A 173 -18.08 -5.97 -6.31
C ASP A 173 -17.33 -5.20 -7.42
N THR A 174 -16.84 -3.99 -7.11
CA THR A 174 -16.24 -3.06 -8.08
C THR A 174 -15.33 -2.06 -7.36
N TYR A 175 -14.17 -1.79 -7.95
CA TYR A 175 -13.17 -0.84 -7.48
C TYR A 175 -13.03 0.32 -8.46
N LYS A 176 -12.88 1.54 -7.93
CA LYS A 176 -12.70 2.75 -8.74
C LYS A 176 -11.23 3.14 -8.82
N PHE A 177 -10.66 3.07 -10.02
CA PHE A 177 -9.33 3.56 -10.35
C PHE A 177 -9.45 5.01 -10.80
N VAL A 178 -8.59 5.89 -10.26
CA VAL A 178 -8.61 7.33 -10.53
C VAL A 178 -7.20 7.79 -10.91
N ALA A 179 -7.06 8.40 -12.09
CA ALA A 179 -5.83 9.02 -12.55
C ALA A 179 -5.70 10.46 -12.01
N SER A 180 -4.48 11.00 -12.03
CA SER A 180 -4.20 12.35 -11.52
C SER A 180 -4.90 13.49 -12.29
N ASP A 181 -5.34 13.25 -13.53
CA ASP A 181 -6.15 14.17 -14.33
C ASP A 181 -7.66 14.10 -14.02
N GLY A 182 -8.07 13.25 -13.08
CA GLY A 182 -9.47 13.02 -12.71
C GLY A 182 -10.23 12.05 -13.63
N PHE A 183 -9.59 11.46 -14.64
CA PHE A 183 -10.15 10.31 -15.34
C PHE A 183 -10.34 9.15 -14.36
N SER A 184 -11.46 8.42 -14.47
CA SER A 184 -11.69 7.24 -13.65
C SER A 184 -12.38 6.13 -14.42
N VAL A 185 -12.07 4.90 -14.02
CA VAL A 185 -12.68 3.67 -14.51
C VAL A 185 -13.11 2.81 -13.32
N ASP A 186 -14.25 2.16 -13.48
CA ASP A 186 -14.77 1.17 -12.53
C ASP A 186 -14.40 -0.22 -13.05
N VAL A 187 -13.70 -1.00 -12.24
CA VAL A 187 -13.13 -2.33 -12.55
C VAL A 187 -13.81 -3.35 -11.65
N SER A 188 -14.31 -4.46 -12.20
CA SER A 188 -14.98 -5.48 -11.37
C SER A 188 -13.96 -6.27 -10.53
N ALA A 189 -14.41 -6.89 -9.44
CA ALA A 189 -13.54 -7.75 -8.62
C ALA A 189 -12.88 -8.87 -9.44
N ASP A 190 -13.63 -9.46 -10.39
CA ASP A 190 -13.17 -10.55 -11.26
C ASP A 190 -12.03 -10.11 -12.20
N ASP A 191 -11.91 -8.81 -12.52
CA ASP A 191 -10.89 -8.26 -13.43
C ASP A 191 -9.60 -7.81 -12.71
N ILE A 192 -9.53 -7.85 -11.37
CA ILE A 192 -8.39 -7.30 -10.60
C ILE A 192 -7.09 -8.06 -10.87
N ALA A 193 -7.16 -9.38 -11.07
CA ALA A 193 -5.98 -10.22 -11.38
C ALA A 193 -5.37 -9.94 -12.77
N ASP A 194 -6.11 -9.27 -13.67
CA ASP A 194 -5.63 -8.86 -15.00
C ASP A 194 -5.01 -7.43 -14.99
N CYS A 195 -4.93 -6.76 -13.83
CA CYS A 195 -4.41 -5.40 -13.68
C CYS A 195 -2.92 -5.38 -13.27
N THR A 196 -2.03 -4.94 -14.19
CA THR A 196 -0.56 -4.90 -14.05
C THR A 196 0.10 -3.67 -14.66
#